data_AF-A0A9E4IAW0-F1
#
_entry.id   AF-A0A9E4IAW0-F1
#
_cell.length_a   1.000
_cell.length_b   1.000
_cell.length_c   1.000
_cell.angle_alpha   90.00
_cell.angle_beta   90.00
_cell.angle_gamma   90.00
#
_symmetry.space_group_name_H-M   'P 1'
#
loop_
_entity.id
_entity.type
_entity.pdbx_description
1 polymer ?
#
loop_
_entity_poly.entity_id
_entity_poly.type
_entity_poly.pdbx_seq_one_letter_code
_entity_poly.pdbx_strand_id
1 'polypeptide(L)'
;MAPFFLDIGGNMLGLYESVELFDDILHLANWLLLAAAFIMILRGSRPTTRLGLVAAGGGFGSFLIVLWELLEYVVAKTGTTRLFLTYEDTVVDLALSTGGAVVGAAVVAFLVPRRPSERPRPANVTDSVTAV
;
A
#
# COMPACT_ATOMS: atom_id res chain seq x y z
N MET A 1 -4.55 6.52 3.06
CA MET A 1 -4.83 7.51 4.12
C MET A 1 -5.00 6.87 5.48
N ALA A 2 -5.75 5.76 5.61
CA ALA A 2 -5.88 5.02 6.88
C ALA A 2 -4.57 4.69 7.62
N PRO A 3 -3.43 4.35 6.94
CA PRO A 3 -2.15 4.13 7.61
C PRO A 3 -1.72 5.29 8.52
N PHE A 4 -1.65 6.47 7.93
CA PHE A 4 -1.13 7.67 8.58
C PHE A 4 -2.05 8.20 9.69
N PHE A 5 -3.36 7.96 9.58
CA PHE A 5 -4.30 8.31 10.66
C PHE A 5 -4.21 7.34 11.84
N LEU A 6 -3.87 6.07 11.59
CA LEU A 6 -3.63 5.10 12.65
C LEU A 6 -2.31 5.38 13.38
N ASP A 7 -1.26 5.80 12.67
CA ASP A 7 0.02 6.18 13.30
C ASP A 7 -0.15 7.44 14.17
N ILE A 8 -0.75 8.50 13.60
CA ILE A 8 -1.02 9.74 14.34
C ILE A 8 -1.98 9.47 15.52
N GLY A 9 -3.02 8.68 15.31
CA GLY A 9 -3.98 8.32 16.35
C GLY A 9 -3.38 7.46 17.44
N GLY A 10 -2.55 6.47 17.09
CA GLY A 10 -1.85 5.61 18.04
C GLY A 10 -0.87 6.39 18.91
N ASN A 11 -0.14 7.34 18.31
CA ASN A 11 0.75 8.24 19.01
C ASN A 11 -0.01 9.15 19.99
N MET A 12 -1.15 9.72 19.55
CA MET A 12 -2.01 10.55 20.42
C MET A 12 -2.64 9.76 21.58
N LEU A 13 -2.87 8.46 21.41
CA LEU A 13 -3.45 7.59 22.44
C LEU A 13 -2.38 6.90 23.32
N GLY A 14 -1.09 7.12 23.05
CA GLY A 14 0.01 6.50 23.79
C GLY A 14 0.16 4.99 23.55
N LEU A 15 -0.42 4.46 22.45
CA LEU A 15 -0.41 3.03 22.17
C LEU A 15 1.01 2.49 21.92
N TYR A 16 1.86 3.31 21.32
CA TYR A 16 3.29 3.06 21.12
C TYR A 16 4.07 2.83 22.43
N GLU A 17 3.60 3.39 23.56
CA GLU A 17 4.23 3.14 24.88
C GLU A 17 3.64 1.91 25.59
N SER A 18 2.43 1.50 25.22
CA SER A 18 1.65 0.49 25.97
C SER A 18 1.67 -0.92 25.37
N VAL A 19 2.03 -1.03 24.10
CA VAL A 19 2.04 -2.29 23.35
C VAL A 19 3.31 -2.33 22.51
N GLU A 20 4.30 -3.12 22.93
CA GLU A 20 5.63 -3.20 22.31
C GLU A 20 5.60 -3.50 20.80
N LEU A 21 4.61 -4.27 20.33
CA LEU A 21 4.50 -4.67 18.91
C LEU A 21 3.54 -3.80 18.09
N PHE A 22 2.94 -2.76 18.69
CA PHE A 22 1.91 -1.98 17.99
C PHE A 22 2.45 -1.33 16.73
N ASP A 23 3.65 -0.79 16.82
CA ASP A 23 4.33 -0.13 15.71
C ASP A 23 4.64 -1.11 14.58
N ASP A 24 5.36 -2.19 14.90
CA ASP A 24 5.67 -3.28 13.96
C ASP A 24 4.42 -3.83 13.25
N ILE A 25 3.32 -4.02 13.99
CA ILE A 25 2.06 -4.52 13.41
C ILE A 25 1.47 -3.50 12.45
N LEU A 26 1.51 -2.21 12.76
CA LEU A 26 1.05 -1.15 11.86
C LEU A 26 1.95 -1.07 10.63
N HIS A 27 3.27 -1.10 10.78
CA HIS A 27 4.22 -1.12 9.67
C HIS A 27 4.03 -2.34 8.75
N LEU A 28 3.63 -3.50 9.27
CA LEU A 28 3.30 -4.62 8.40
C LEU A 28 1.92 -4.47 7.75
N ALA A 29 0.88 -4.23 8.55
CA ALA A 29 -0.52 -4.32 8.11
C ALA A 29 -0.92 -3.15 7.21
N ASN A 30 -0.50 -1.94 7.54
CA ASN A 30 -0.83 -0.75 6.76
C ASN A 30 -0.24 -0.82 5.36
N TRP A 31 1.02 -1.26 5.28
CA TRP A 31 1.76 -1.34 4.03
C TRP A 31 1.27 -2.45 3.13
N LEU A 32 0.85 -3.57 3.72
CA LEU A 32 0.13 -4.63 3.01
C LEU A 32 -1.14 -4.10 2.36
N LEU A 33 -2.01 -3.44 3.13
CA LEU A 33 -3.28 -2.92 2.61
C LEU A 33 -3.07 -1.83 1.56
N LEU A 34 -2.08 -0.94 1.78
CA LEU A 34 -1.75 0.14 0.86
C LEU A 34 -1.27 -0.41 -0.50
N ALA A 35 -0.33 -1.35 -0.49
CA ALA A 35 0.17 -1.97 -1.72
C ALA A 35 -0.90 -2.81 -2.42
N ALA A 36 -1.74 -3.53 -1.68
CA ALA A 36 -2.87 -4.26 -2.24
C ALA A 36 -3.83 -3.31 -2.99
N ALA A 37 -4.20 -2.18 -2.37
CA ALA A 37 -5.04 -1.17 -3.01
C ALA A 37 -4.39 -0.57 -4.27
N PHE A 38 -3.10 -0.23 -4.19
CA PHE A 38 -2.34 0.26 -5.34
C PHE A 38 -2.35 -0.73 -6.52
N ILE A 39 -2.09 -2.02 -6.26
CA ILE A 39 -2.08 -3.05 -7.31
C ILE A 39 -3.47 -3.36 -7.85
N MET A 40 -4.52 -3.28 -7.02
CA MET A 40 -5.90 -3.39 -7.47
C MET A 40 -6.25 -2.34 -8.54
N ILE A 41 -5.73 -1.12 -8.39
CA ILE A 41 -5.89 -0.04 -9.37
C ILE A 41 -4.99 -0.30 -10.60
N LEU A 42 -3.69 -0.52 -10.38
CA LEU A 42 -2.70 -0.65 -11.45
C LEU A 42 -3.00 -1.78 -12.43
N ARG A 43 -3.44 -2.94 -11.92
CA ARG A 43 -3.73 -4.13 -12.74
C ARG A 43 -4.91 -3.95 -13.69
N GLY A 44 -5.76 -2.95 -13.45
CA GLY A 44 -6.88 -2.60 -14.32
C GLY A 44 -6.48 -1.69 -15.49
N SER A 45 -5.38 -0.94 -15.35
CA SER A 45 -4.96 0.05 -16.33
C SER A 45 -3.90 -0.44 -17.32
N ARG A 46 -3.13 -1.49 -16.98
CA ARG A 46 -2.06 -1.99 -17.85
C ARG A 46 -1.98 -3.53 -17.87
N PRO A 47 -1.71 -4.14 -19.03
CA PRO A 47 -1.33 -5.54 -19.09
C PRO A 47 0.06 -5.71 -18.47
N THR A 48 0.11 -6.33 -17.29
CA THR A 48 1.36 -6.59 -16.57
C THR A 48 1.35 -8.03 -16.05
N THR A 49 2.53 -8.65 -16.05
CA THR A 49 2.74 -9.98 -15.47
C THR A 49 2.53 -9.95 -13.97
N ARG A 50 2.20 -11.10 -13.36
CA ARG A 50 1.99 -11.17 -11.90
C ARG A 50 3.23 -10.72 -11.12
N LEU A 51 4.42 -11.17 -11.53
CA LEU A 51 5.68 -10.74 -10.94
C LEU A 51 5.95 -9.25 -11.14
N GLY A 52 5.60 -8.68 -12.30
CA GLY A 52 5.69 -7.23 -12.51
C GLY A 52 4.80 -6.43 -11.57
N LEU A 53 3.60 -6.94 -11.24
CA LEU A 53 2.73 -6.32 -10.24
C LEU A 53 3.32 -6.42 -8.83
N VAL A 54 3.90 -7.56 -8.46
CA VAL A 54 4.58 -7.70 -7.16
C VAL A 54 5.78 -6.75 -7.04
N ALA A 55 6.61 -6.67 -8.07
CA ALA A 55 7.75 -5.76 -8.10
C ALA A 55 7.31 -4.29 -8.03
N ALA A 56 6.23 -3.92 -8.74
CA ALA A 56 5.67 -2.58 -8.69
C ALA A 56 5.13 -2.24 -7.29
N GLY A 57 4.44 -3.17 -6.63
CA GLY A 57 3.89 -2.96 -5.30
C GLY A 57 4.98 -2.89 -4.23
N GLY A 58 5.97 -3.80 -4.30
CA GLY A 58 7.14 -3.77 -3.43
C GLY A 58 7.95 -2.47 -3.60
N GLY A 59 8.25 -2.06 -4.83
CA GLY A 59 8.97 -0.81 -5.08
C GLY A 59 8.19 0.44 -4.64
N PHE A 60 6.87 0.46 -4.84
CA PHE A 60 6.02 1.53 -4.32
C PHE A 60 6.03 1.59 -2.80
N GLY A 61 5.91 0.43 -2.13
CA GLY A 61 6.02 0.32 -0.68
C GLY A 61 7.38 0.81 -0.16
N SER A 62 8.48 0.24 -0.66
CA SER A 62 9.83 0.62 -0.26
C SER A 62 10.11 2.11 -0.43
N PHE A 63 9.67 2.71 -1.53
CA PHE A 63 9.87 4.14 -1.74
C PHE A 63 9.13 4.99 -0.70
N LEU A 64 7.85 4.67 -0.44
CA LEU A 64 7.07 5.45 0.50
C LEU A 64 7.55 5.26 1.95
N ILE A 65 8.04 4.08 2.35
CA ILE A 65 8.50 3.88 3.74
C ILE A 65 9.77 4.70 3.98
N VAL A 66 10.66 4.79 2.99
CA VAL A 66 11.81 5.69 3.06
C VAL A 66 11.36 7.14 3.27
N LEU A 67 10.30 7.59 2.60
CA LEU A 67 9.75 8.94 2.83
C LEU A 67 9.12 9.09 4.22
N TRP A 68 8.52 8.03 4.76
CA TRP A 68 7.92 8.04 6.08
C TRP A 68 8.97 8.11 7.19
N GLU A 69 9.99 7.26 7.16
CA GLU A 69 11.14 7.32 8.08
C GLU A 69 11.83 8.69 8.05
N LEU A 70 11.94 9.31 6.86
CA LEU A 70 12.48 10.66 6.74
C LEU A 70 11.59 11.70 7.43
N LEU A 71 10.26 11.56 7.33
CA LEU A 71 9.32 12.43 8.01
C LEU A 71 9.41 12.26 9.53
N GLU A 72 9.44 11.03 10.02
CA GLU A 72 9.60 10.72 11.44
C GLU A 72 10.91 11.26 12.00
N TYR A 73 12.01 11.10 11.27
CA TYR A 73 13.29 11.72 11.61
C TYR A 73 13.17 13.24 11.74
N VAL A 74 12.54 13.92 10.78
CA VAL A 74 12.33 15.38 10.84
C VAL A 74 11.47 15.77 12.04
N VAL A 75 10.39 15.03 12.30
CA VAL A 75 9.48 15.28 13.42
C VAL A 75 10.17 15.05 14.77
N ALA A 76 10.97 14.00 14.91
CA ALA A 76 11.77 13.74 16.11
C ALA A 76 12.76 14.87 16.40
N LYS A 77 13.35 15.48 15.36
CA LYS A 77 14.25 16.64 15.52
C LYS A 77 13.55 17.91 16.04
N THR A 78 12.22 18.00 15.96
CA THR A 78 11.48 19.14 16.54
C THR A 78 11.33 19.06 18.06
N GLY A 79 11.63 17.91 18.68
CA GLY A 79 11.51 17.69 20.12
C GLY A 79 10.07 17.67 20.65
N THR A 80 9.08 17.65 19.76
CA THR A 80 7.64 17.72 20.11
C THR A 80 6.98 16.35 20.28
N THR A 81 7.69 15.26 19.96
CA THR A 81 7.16 13.90 19.96
C THR A 81 8.04 12.94 20.75
N ARG A 82 7.44 11.83 21.20
CA ARG A 82 8.12 10.72 21.88
C ARG A 82 8.34 9.53 20.93
N LEU A 83 8.68 9.82 19.68
CA LEU A 83 9.06 8.78 18.72
C LEU A 83 10.42 8.23 19.16
N PHE A 84 10.46 6.99 19.63
CA PHE A 84 11.67 6.32 20.11
C PHE A 84 12.52 5.81 18.94
N LEU A 85 12.85 6.70 17.99
CA LEU A 85 13.64 6.34 16.81
C LEU A 85 15.01 5.81 17.22
N THR A 86 15.18 4.50 17.07
CA THR A 86 16.49 3.85 17.12
C THR A 86 16.89 3.39 15.73
N TYR A 87 18.17 3.08 15.52
CA TYR A 87 18.61 2.51 14.25
C TYR A 87 17.95 1.16 13.97
N GLU A 88 17.75 0.34 15.01
CA GLU A 88 17.12 -0.97 14.89
C GLU A 88 15.65 -0.86 14.47
N ASP A 89 14.93 0.06 15.10
CA ASP A 89 13.53 0.44 14.81
C ASP A 89 13.35 0.78 13.32
N THR A 90 14.04 1.81 12.82
CA THR A 90 14.00 2.21 11.40
C THR A 90 14.32 1.04 10.45
N VAL A 91 15.28 0.18 10.79
CA VAL A 91 15.62 -0.97 9.92
C VAL A 91 14.49 -2.01 9.91
N VAL A 92 13.88 -2.26 11.06
CA VAL A 92 12.73 -3.15 11.21
C VAL A 92 11.53 -2.58 10.45
N ASP A 93 11.26 -1.28 10.56
CA ASP A 93 10.17 -0.61 9.85
C ASP A 93 10.33 -0.66 8.34
N LEU A 94 11.53 -0.37 7.84
CA LEU A 94 11.85 -0.53 6.42
C LEU A 94 11.59 -1.97 5.94
N ALA A 95 11.98 -2.96 6.74
CA ALA A 95 11.83 -4.37 6.40
C ALA A 95 10.36 -4.83 6.44
N LEU A 96 9.63 -4.52 7.53
CA LEU A 96 8.23 -4.88 7.71
C LEU A 96 7.33 -4.18 6.70
N SER A 97 7.56 -2.90 6.45
CA SER A 97 6.78 -2.11 5.51
C SER A 97 7.00 -2.57 4.06
N THR A 98 8.26 -2.79 3.68
CA THR A 98 8.59 -3.36 2.36
C THR A 98 8.02 -4.77 2.21
N GLY A 99 8.18 -5.62 3.23
CA GLY A 99 7.66 -6.98 3.25
C GLY A 99 6.14 -7.02 3.14
N GLY A 100 5.45 -6.20 3.93
CA GLY A 100 4.01 -6.00 3.89
C GLY A 100 3.55 -5.60 2.50
N ALA A 101 4.22 -4.62 1.89
CA ALA A 101 3.90 -4.17 0.54
C ALA A 101 4.07 -5.29 -0.52
N VAL A 102 5.15 -6.08 -0.44
CA VAL A 102 5.37 -7.24 -1.32
C VAL A 102 4.26 -8.28 -1.12
N VAL A 103 3.90 -8.60 0.12
CA VAL A 103 2.83 -9.56 0.45
C VAL A 103 1.49 -9.06 -0.07
N GLY A 104 1.12 -7.80 0.19
CA GLY A 104 -0.14 -7.20 -0.28
C GLY A 104 -0.25 -7.21 -1.80
N ALA A 105 0.84 -6.87 -2.48
CA ALA A 105 0.93 -6.94 -3.93
C ALA A 105 0.77 -8.38 -4.46
N ALA A 106 1.43 -9.36 -3.81
CA ALA A 106 1.33 -10.77 -4.17
C ALA A 106 -0.09 -11.32 -3.96
N VAL A 107 -0.74 -11.00 -2.85
CA VAL A 107 -2.13 -11.38 -2.58
C VAL A 107 -3.03 -10.92 -3.74
N VAL A 108 -2.91 -9.67 -4.17
CA VAL A 108 -3.74 -9.16 -5.28
C VAL A 108 -3.35 -9.76 -6.63
N ALA A 109 -2.06 -9.96 -6.88
CA ALA A 109 -1.56 -10.48 -8.15
C ALA A 109 -1.92 -11.95 -8.39
N PHE A 110 -1.98 -12.76 -7.32
CA PHE A 110 -2.15 -14.21 -7.40
C PHE A 110 -3.52 -14.71 -6.92
N LEU A 111 -4.13 -14.08 -5.92
CA LEU A 111 -5.34 -14.60 -5.26
C LEU A 111 -6.62 -13.87 -5.68
N VAL A 112 -6.54 -12.62 -6.13
CA VAL A 112 -7.73 -11.84 -6.50
C VAL A 112 -8.03 -11.99 -8.00
N PRO A 113 -9.17 -12.59 -8.40
CA PRO A 113 -9.52 -12.74 -9.82
C PRO A 113 -9.64 -11.39 -10.54
N ARG A 114 -9.37 -11.39 -11.85
CA ARG A 114 -9.70 -10.26 -12.73
C ARG A 114 -11.17 -10.36 -13.11
N ARG A 115 -11.93 -9.27 -12.96
CA ARG A 115 -13.30 -9.21 -13.51
C ARG A 115 -13.20 -9.26 -15.04
N PRO A 116 -14.05 -10.04 -15.73
CA PRO A 116 -14.15 -9.96 -17.18
C PRO A 116 -14.52 -8.52 -17.54
N SER A 117 -13.72 -7.89 -18.41
CA SER A 117 -14.15 -6.65 -19.05
C SER A 117 -15.42 -6.95 -19.84
N GLU A 118 -16.50 -6.20 -19.64
CA GLU A 118 -17.64 -6.20 -20.56
C GLU A 118 -17.07 -6.02 -21.97
N ARG A 119 -17.16 -7.05 -22.80
CA ARG A 119 -16.81 -6.90 -24.20
C ARG A 119 -17.74 -5.84 -24.77
N PRO A 120 -17.25 -4.88 -25.57
CA PRO A 120 -18.12 -4.00 -26.33
C PRO A 120 -19.16 -4.86 -27.03
N ARG A 121 -20.45 -4.60 -26.76
CA ARG A 121 -21.55 -5.27 -27.44
C ARG A 121 -21.32 -5.06 -28.94
N PRO A 122 -21.25 -6.11 -29.77
CA PRO A 122 -21.08 -5.93 -31.20
C PRO A 122 -22.19 -4.99 -31.69
N ALA A 123 -21.82 -3.92 -32.40
CA ALA A 123 -22.79 -3.00 -32.97
C ALA A 123 -23.80 -3.81 -33.80
N ASN A 124 -25.08 -3.70 -33.45
CA ASN A 124 -26.10 -4.44 -34.16
C ASN A 124 -26.22 -3.83 -35.56
N VAL A 125 -25.95 -4.62 -36.59
CA VAL A 125 -25.97 -4.19 -38.00
C VAL A 125 -27.36 -3.71 -38.44
N THR A 126 -28.40 -3.91 -37.62
CA THR A 126 -29.76 -3.43 -37.88
C THR A 126 -29.97 -1.94 -37.63
N ASP A 127 -29.09 -1.25 -36.88
CA ASP A 127 -29.26 0.18 -36.57
C ASP A 127 -28.94 1.10 -37.75
N SER A 128 -28.31 0.58 -38.82
CA SER A 128 -28.01 1.31 -40.05
C SER A 128 -29.10 1.21 -41.12
N VAL A 129 -30.14 0.38 -40.94
CA VAL A 129 -31.19 0.15 -41.94
C VAL A 129 -32.41 1.07 -41.74
N THR A 130 -32.56 1.69 -40.57
CA THR A 130 -33.67 2.63 -40.27
C THR A 130 -33.33 4.11 -40.48
N ALA A 131 -32.16 4.42 -41.05
CA ALA A 131 -31.69 5.80 -41.29
C ALA A 131 -31.83 6.25 -42.77
N VAL A 132 -32.84 5.74 -43.49
CA VAL A 132 -33.17 6.17 -44.87
C VAL A 132 -34.54 6.81 -44.89
#